data_AF-A0A2G6U3G9-F1
#
_entry.id   AF-A0A2G6U3G9-F1
#
_cell.length_a   1.000
_cell.length_b   1.000
_cell.length_c   1.000
_cell.angle_alpha   90.00
_cell.angle_beta   90.00
_cell.angle_gamma   90.00
#
_symmetry.space_group_name_H-M   'P 1'
#
loop_
_entity.id
_entity.type
_entity.pdbx_description
1 polymer ?
#
loop_
_entity_poly.entity_id
_entity_poly.type
_entity_poly.pdbx_seq_one_letter_code
_entity_poly.pdbx_strand_id
1 'polypeptide(L)'
;MTARDDESALLSRCSFVARERAQPAQDQREANVFRLAAMIVRSRFPQESASLMQASERYFALHPEERLPSEDVVRRGWVLSLPRLRDMLSLRLRGH
;
A
#
# COMPACT_ATOMS: atom_id res chain seq x y z
N MET A 1 -18.68 9.97 -0.80
CA MET A 1 -17.47 9.24 -1.24
C MET A 1 -17.90 7.93 -1.83
N THR A 2 -17.50 7.65 -3.06
CA THR A 2 -17.73 6.37 -3.73
C THR A 2 -16.54 5.44 -3.50
N ALA A 3 -16.72 4.12 -3.67
CA ALA A 3 -15.62 3.15 -3.58
C ALA A 3 -14.43 3.47 -4.52
N ARG A 4 -14.68 4.22 -5.60
CA ARG A 4 -13.64 4.70 -6.53
C ARG A 4 -12.82 5.85 -5.95
N ASP A 5 -13.46 6.74 -5.19
CA ASP A 5 -12.77 7.86 -4.54
C ASP A 5 -11.83 7.32 -3.45
N ASP A 6 -12.32 6.35 -2.67
CA ASP A 6 -11.55 5.69 -1.62
C ASP A 6 -10.35 4.91 -2.19
N GLU A 7 -10.53 4.20 -3.31
CA GLU A 7 -9.43 3.53 -4.00
C GLU A 7 -8.40 4.54 -4.53
N SER A 8 -8.85 5.64 -5.12
CA SER A 8 -7.96 6.66 -5.67
C SER A 8 -7.11 7.33 -4.58
N ALA A 9 -7.73 7.65 -3.44
CA ALA A 9 -7.05 8.21 -2.28
C ALA A 9 -5.98 7.25 -1.73
N LEU A 10 -6.33 5.96 -1.59
CA LEU A 10 -5.41 4.94 -1.13
C LEU A 10 -4.23 4.74 -2.09
N LEU A 11 -4.48 4.72 -3.40
CA LEU A 11 -3.42 4.67 -4.41
C LEU A 11 -2.53 5.92 -4.36
N SER A 12 -3.09 7.10 -4.04
CA SER A 12 -2.33 8.35 -3.92
C SER A 12 -1.39 8.28 -2.73
N ARG A 13 -1.90 7.82 -1.59
CA ARG A 13 -1.10 7.56 -0.39
C ARG A 13 0.01 6.55 -0.65
N CYS A 14 -0.28 5.43 -1.30
CA CYS A 14 0.74 4.45 -1.68
C CYS A 14 1.84 5.09 -2.55
N SER A 15 1.49 5.83 -3.60
CA SER A 15 2.49 6.47 -4.46
C SER A 15 3.29 7.55 -3.76
N PHE A 16 2.66 8.28 -2.82
CA PHE A 16 3.31 9.32 -2.04
C PHE A 16 4.34 8.71 -1.08
N VAL A 17 3.94 7.74 -0.26
CA VAL A 17 4.82 7.05 0.71
C VAL A 17 5.94 6.27 0.01
N ALA A 18 5.64 5.67 -1.15
CA ALA A 18 6.65 4.99 -1.96
C ALA A 18 7.82 5.91 -2.36
N ARG A 19 7.52 7.20 -2.62
CA ARG A 19 8.48 8.21 -3.08
C ARG A 19 9.09 9.00 -1.92
N GLU A 20 8.26 9.56 -1.06
CA GLU A 20 8.65 10.33 0.11
C GLU A 20 8.86 9.38 1.29
N ARG A 21 10.10 8.87 1.41
CA ARG A 21 10.60 7.83 2.32
C ARG A 21 10.38 8.02 3.84
N ALA A 22 9.43 8.83 4.29
CA ALA A 22 9.35 9.25 5.69
C ALA A 22 8.00 9.07 6.36
N GLN A 23 6.89 8.95 5.63
CA GLN A 23 5.58 8.90 6.30
C GLN A 23 5.18 7.48 6.69
N PRO A 24 4.92 7.21 7.99
CA PRO A 24 4.34 5.94 8.41
C PRO A 24 2.90 5.81 7.89
N ALA A 25 2.38 4.58 7.92
CA ALA A 25 0.95 4.36 7.74
C ALA A 25 0.16 5.05 8.87
N GLN A 26 -1.02 5.57 8.54
CA GLN A 26 -1.86 6.31 9.49
C GLN A 26 -2.82 5.40 10.27
N ASP A 27 -3.18 4.26 9.69
CA ASP A 27 -4.13 3.31 10.26
C ASP A 27 -3.84 1.86 9.83
N GLN A 28 -4.60 0.92 10.41
CA GLN A 28 -4.56 -0.50 10.07
C GLN A 28 -4.65 -0.75 8.56
N ARG A 29 -5.57 -0.05 7.89
CA ARG A 29 -5.88 -0.26 6.47
C ARG A 29 -4.68 0.13 5.62
N GLU A 30 -4.13 1.33 5.82
CA GLU A 30 -2.94 1.81 5.13
C GLU A 30 -1.76 0.88 5.34
N ALA A 31 -1.48 0.47 6.59
CA ALA A 31 -0.33 -0.36 6.90
C ALA A 31 -0.37 -1.70 6.15
N ASN A 32 -1.53 -2.35 6.17
CA ASN A 32 -1.74 -3.63 5.49
C ASN A 32 -1.71 -3.48 3.97
N VAL A 33 -2.29 -2.40 3.43
CA VAL A 33 -2.26 -2.11 2.00
C VAL A 33 -0.85 -1.78 1.52
N PHE A 34 -0.06 -1.01 2.27
CA PHE A 34 1.32 -0.69 1.92
C PHE A 34 2.18 -1.95 1.89
N ARG A 35 2.04 -2.83 2.88
CA ARG A 35 2.71 -4.14 2.91
C ARG A 35 2.37 -4.98 1.67
N LEU A 36 1.09 -5.05 1.33
CA LEU A 36 0.60 -5.79 0.16
C LEU A 36 1.11 -5.18 -1.16
N ALA A 37 1.02 -3.86 -1.29
CA ALA A 37 1.50 -3.11 -2.43
C ALA A 37 3.01 -3.33 -2.64
N ALA A 38 3.80 -3.25 -1.55
CA ALA A 38 5.23 -3.51 -1.56
C ALA A 38 5.55 -4.89 -2.15
N MET A 39 4.90 -5.95 -1.66
CA MET A 39 5.11 -7.32 -2.17
C MET A 39 4.83 -7.44 -3.68
N ILE A 40 3.84 -6.72 -4.18
CA ILE A 40 3.37 -6.79 -5.57
C ILE A 40 4.29 -6.01 -6.52
N VAL A 41 4.80 -4.84 -6.09
CA VAL A 41 5.63 -3.97 -6.94
C VAL A 41 7.12 -4.24 -6.84
N ARG A 42 7.56 -5.05 -5.87
CA ARG A 42 8.97 -5.35 -5.56
C ARG A 42 9.85 -5.66 -6.77
N SER A 43 9.35 -6.44 -7.74
CA SER A 43 10.15 -6.85 -8.90
C SER A 43 10.43 -5.72 -9.88
N ARG A 44 9.55 -4.72 -9.96
CA ARG A 44 9.64 -3.60 -10.91
C ARG A 44 10.13 -2.31 -10.26
N PHE A 45 9.84 -2.12 -8.98
CA PHE A 45 10.08 -0.89 -8.22
C PHE A 45 10.65 -1.26 -6.83
N PRO A 46 11.90 -1.78 -6.78
CA PRO A 46 12.47 -2.32 -5.53
C PRO A 46 12.65 -1.24 -4.45
N GLN A 47 12.96 0.00 -4.85
CA GLN A 47 13.14 1.12 -3.93
C GLN A 47 11.82 1.55 -3.30
N GLU A 48 10.79 1.73 -4.13
CA GLU A 48 9.43 2.08 -3.73
C GLU A 48 8.81 0.99 -2.86
N SER A 49 9.06 -0.27 -3.22
CA SER A 49 8.69 -1.43 -2.41
C SER A 49 9.33 -1.38 -1.03
N ALA A 50 10.60 -0.99 -0.92
CA ALA A 50 11.28 -0.88 0.37
C ALA A 50 10.68 0.25 1.21
N SER A 51 10.38 1.41 0.61
CA SER A 51 9.71 2.53 1.29
C SER A 51 8.35 2.13 1.84
N LEU A 52 7.51 1.47 1.03
CA LEU A 52 6.18 0.99 1.43
C LEU A 52 6.27 -0.06 2.54
N MET A 53 7.21 -1.00 2.44
CA MET A 53 7.42 -2.01 3.46
C MET A 53 7.83 -1.37 4.78
N GLN A 54 8.82 -0.47 4.76
CA GLN A 54 9.29 0.24 5.95
C GLN A 54 8.16 1.06 6.60
N ALA A 55 7.34 1.76 5.81
CA ALA A 55 6.21 2.51 6.34
C ALA A 55 5.18 1.60 7.04
N SER A 56 4.93 0.40 6.50
CA SER A 56 4.06 -0.59 7.13
C SER A 56 4.67 -1.18 8.40
N GLU A 57 5.96 -1.49 8.39
CA GLU A 57 6.68 -2.07 9.53
C GLU A 57 6.76 -1.09 10.70
N ARG A 58 6.98 0.20 10.44
CA ARG A 58 6.94 1.24 11.48
C ARG A 58 5.60 1.28 12.20
N TYR A 59 4.49 1.11 11.46
CA TYR A 59 3.16 1.05 12.06
C TYR A 59 2.95 -0.23 12.87
N PHE A 60 3.28 -1.39 12.32
CA PHE A 60 3.12 -2.68 13.01
C PHE A 60 4.08 -2.88 14.19
N ALA A 61 5.17 -2.11 14.27
CA ALA A 61 6.00 -2.08 15.47
C ALA A 61 5.25 -1.49 16.68
N LEU A 62 4.29 -0.58 16.44
CA LEU A 62 3.43 0.01 17.46
C LEU A 62 2.10 -0.75 17.63
N HIS A 63 1.62 -1.39 16.56
CA HIS A 63 0.34 -2.11 16.49
C HIS A 63 0.48 -3.51 15.90
N PRO A 64 1.21 -4.44 16.55
CA PRO A 64 1.54 -5.75 15.98
C PRO A 64 0.30 -6.62 15.70
N GLU A 65 -0.75 -6.52 16.51
CA GLU A 65 -2.02 -7.23 16.40
C GLU A 65 -2.85 -6.82 15.18
N GLU A 66 -2.56 -5.65 14.61
CA GLU A 66 -3.30 -5.11 13.48
C GLU A 66 -2.80 -5.63 12.14
N ARG A 67 -1.71 -6.40 12.13
CA ARG A 67 -1.13 -7.02 10.94
C ARG A 67 -2.00 -8.18 10.46
N LEU A 68 -2.52 -8.07 9.24
CA LEU A 68 -3.40 -9.06 8.64
C LEU A 68 -2.68 -9.89 7.57
N PRO A 69 -3.05 -11.16 7.37
CA PRO A 69 -2.74 -11.92 6.17
C PRO A 69 -3.14 -11.17 4.89
N SER A 70 -2.36 -11.33 3.82
CA SER A 70 -2.62 -10.64 2.54
C SER A 70 -4.00 -10.94 1.95
N GLU A 71 -4.51 -12.16 2.18
CA GLU A 71 -5.85 -12.58 1.75
C GLU A 71 -6.97 -11.80 2.45
N ASP A 72 -6.80 -11.47 3.73
CA ASP A 72 -7.80 -10.74 4.50
C ASP A 72 -7.90 -9.27 4.09
N VAL A 73 -6.80 -8.68 3.60
CA VAL A 73 -6.81 -7.32 3.02
C VAL A 73 -7.72 -7.24 1.80
N VAL A 74 -7.72 -8.30 0.97
CA VAL A 74 -8.61 -8.40 -0.20
C VAL A 74 -10.04 -8.70 0.22
N ARG A 75 -10.25 -9.65 1.15
CA ARG A 75 -11.58 -10.03 1.65
C ARG A 75 -12.32 -8.87 2.32
N ARG A 76 -11.59 -7.98 3.01
CA ARG A 76 -12.14 -6.75 3.62
C ARG A 76 -12.50 -5.66 2.62
N GLY A 77 -12.22 -5.85 1.32
CA GLY A 77 -12.55 -4.90 0.26
C GLY A 77 -11.73 -3.61 0.30
N TRP A 78 -10.61 -3.59 1.04
CA TRP A 78 -9.74 -2.41 1.12
C TRP A 78 -9.05 -2.08 -0.20
N VAL A 79 -8.89 -3.11 -1.04
CA VAL A 79 -8.41 -3.04 -2.41
C VAL A 79 -9.41 -3.78 -3.30
N LEU A 80 -9.71 -3.24 -4.49
CA LEU A 80 -10.68 -3.87 -5.40
C LEU A 80 -10.18 -5.22 -5.94
N SER A 81 -8.90 -5.30 -6.32
CA SER A 81 -8.22 -6.55 -6.67
C SER A 81 -6.71 -6.36 -6.72
N LEU A 82 -5.95 -7.46 -6.59
CA LEU A 82 -4.48 -7.42 -6.67
C LEU A 82 -3.96 -6.97 -8.05
N PRO A 83 -4.49 -7.48 -9.20
CA PRO A 83 -4.02 -7.02 -10.51
C PRO A 83 -4.28 -5.53 -10.70
N ARG A 84 -5.45 -5.03 -10.30
CA ARG A 84 -5.78 -3.61 -10.41
C ARG A 84 -4.87 -2.73 -9.57
N LEU A 85 -4.63 -3.13 -8.31
CA LEU A 85 -3.68 -2.43 -7.43
C LEU A 85 -2.30 -2.35 -8.07
N ARG A 86 -1.78 -3.48 -8.58
CA ARG A 86 -0.48 -3.53 -9.26
C ARG A 86 -0.43 -2.58 -10.44
N ASP A 87 -1.42 -2.64 -11.33
CA ASP A 87 -1.38 -1.95 -12.61
C ASP A 87 -1.52 -0.43 -12.39
N MET A 88 -2.44 -0.01 -11.51
CA MET A 88 -2.62 1.41 -11.16
C MET A 88 -1.43 1.99 -10.40
N LEU A 89 -0.87 1.23 -9.45
CA LEU A 89 0.30 1.70 -8.73
C LEU A 89 1.53 1.75 -9.64
N SER A 90 1.71 0.76 -10.51
CA SER A 90 2.77 0.77 -11.53
C SER A 90 2.66 1.98 -12.46
N LEU A 91 1.46 2.32 -12.90
CA LEU A 91 1.21 3.50 -13.73
C LEU A 91 1.63 4.79 -13.00
N ARG A 92 1.24 4.93 -11.74
CA ARG A 92 1.58 6.10 -10.93
C ARG A 92 3.07 6.21 -10.66
N LEU A 93 3.74 5.09 -10.38
CA LEU A 93 5.18 5.07 -10.10
C LEU A 93 6.03 5.33 -11.34
N ARG A 94 5.61 4.89 -12.53
CA ARG A 94 6.30 5.16 -13.81
C ARG A 94 6.20 6.60 -14.31
N GLY A 95 5.14 7.32 -13.93
CA GLY A 95 4.76 8.59 -14.55
C GLY A 95 5.58 9.82 -14.13
N HIS A 96 6.83 9.67 -13.69
CA HIS A 96 7.76 10.78 -13.42
C HIS A 96 9.16 10.42 -13.91
#